data_AF-A0A9D7U2M3-F1
#
_entry.id   AF-A0A9D7U2M3-F1
#
_cell.length_a   1.000
_cell.length_b   1.000
_cell.length_c   1.000
_cell.angle_alpha   90.00
_cell.angle_beta   90.00
_cell.angle_gamma   90.00
#
_symmetry.space_group_name_H-M   'P 1'
#
loop_
_entity.id
_entity.type
_entity.pdbx_description
1 polymer ?
#
loop_
_entity_poly.entity_id
_entity_poly.type
_entity_poly.pdbx_seq_one_letter_code
_entity_poly.pdbx_strand_id
1 'polypeptide(L)' 'MKITKKTALIDTVVNNMPAKHIRLSGKVEGLDAFYSVAFVEGKDTYYQVMAWTLANKEAQYTERMNKIIHSLKEL' A
#
# COMPACT_ATOMS: atom_id res chain seq x y z
N MET A 1 7.73 15.00 -3.70
CA MET A 1 6.46 14.50 -3.11
C MET A 1 6.21 15.22 -1.79
N LYS A 2 5.01 15.78 -1.59
CA LYS A 2 4.59 16.36 -0.29
C LYS A 2 3.46 15.51 0.28
N ILE A 3 3.71 14.82 1.40
CA ILE A 3 2.68 14.03 2.09
C ILE A 3 1.67 15.00 2.72
N THR A 4 0.38 14.75 2.49
CA THR A 4 -0.72 15.54 3.04
C THR A 4 -1.49 14.78 4.10
N LYS A 5 -1.59 13.44 3.98
CA LYS A 5 -2.23 12.56 4.96
C LYS A 5 -1.48 11.24 5.05
N LYS A 6 -1.40 10.66 6.24
CA LYS A 6 -0.95 9.29 6.45
C LYS A 6 -1.78 8.61 7.52
N THR A 7 -2.02 7.32 7.39
CA THR A 7 -2.57 6.51 8.49
C THR A 7 -1.45 6.14 9.47
N ALA A 8 -1.84 5.62 10.64
CA ALA A 8 -0.91 4.83 11.44
C ALA A 8 -0.46 3.60 10.63
N LEU A 9 0.71 3.07 10.99
CA LEU A 9 1.19 1.78 10.51
C LEU A 9 0.41 0.71 11.25
N ILE A 10 -0.32 -0.14 10.52
CA ILE A 10 -1.13 -1.21 11.11
C ILE A 10 -0.49 -2.56 10.86
N ASP A 11 -0.50 -3.43 11.87
CA ASP A 11 -0.10 -4.82 11.69
C ASP A 11 -1.20 -5.60 10.98
N THR A 12 -0.81 -6.46 10.06
CA THR A 12 -1.71 -7.28 9.22
C THR A 12 -0.99 -8.53 8.74
N VAL A 13 -1.65 -9.29 7.86
CA VAL A 13 -1.09 -10.47 7.21
C VAL A 13 -1.33 -10.42 5.71
N VAL A 14 -0.33 -10.78 4.91
CA VAL A 14 -0.44 -10.95 3.46
C VAL A 14 -0.12 -12.40 3.14
N ASN A 15 -1.12 -13.19 2.75
CA ASN A 15 -0.96 -14.62 2.48
C ASN A 15 -0.20 -15.39 3.58
N ASN A 16 -0.64 -15.19 4.83
CA ASN A 16 -0.03 -15.76 6.06
C ASN A 16 1.38 -15.23 6.41
N MET A 17 1.92 -14.28 5.67
CA MET A 17 3.16 -13.60 6.04
C MET A 17 2.84 -12.37 6.89
N PRO A 18 3.56 -12.13 8.01
CA PRO A 18 3.44 -10.91 8.79
C PRO A 18 3.67 -9.69 7.91
N ALA A 19 2.85 -8.66 8.08
CA ALA A 19 2.97 -7.45 7.30
C ALA A 19 2.60 -6.21 8.10
N LYS A 20 3.16 -5.08 7.68
CA LYS A 20 2.76 -3.75 8.11
C LYS A 20 2.17 -3.00 6.94
N HIS A 21 1.02 -2.37 7.15
CA HIS A 21 0.29 -1.64 6.10
C HIS A 21 0.15 -0.16 6.45
N ILE A 22 0.35 0.71 5.45
CA ILE A 22 0.15 2.15 5.57
C ILE A 22 -0.53 2.70 4.33
N ARG A 23 -1.40 3.68 4.53
CA ARG A 23 -2.00 4.49 3.46
C ARG A 23 -1.49 5.92 3.54
N LEU A 24 -1.17 6.48 2.39
CA LEU A 24 -0.61 7.82 2.26
C LEU A 24 -1.39 8.59 1.19
N SER A 25 -1.66 9.86 1.44
CA SER A 25 -2.07 10.81 0.41
C SER A 25 -1.00 11.88 0.30
N GLY A 26 -0.72 12.34 -0.91
CA GLY A 26 0.27 13.38 -1.13
C GLY A 26 0.21 13.96 -2.53
N LYS A 27 0.92 15.08 -2.70
CA LYS A 27 1.05 15.76 -3.98
C LYS A 27 2.40 15.41 -4.62
N VAL A 28 2.36 14.90 -5.85
CA VAL A 28 3.55 14.59 -6.66
C VAL A 28 3.37 15.25 -8.02
N GLU A 29 4.32 16.11 -8.41
CA GLU A 29 4.29 16.79 -9.73
C GLU A 29 2.96 17.50 -10.05
N GLY A 30 2.32 18.09 -9.04
CA GLY A 30 1.04 18.76 -9.21
C GLY A 30 -0.20 17.86 -9.10
N LEU A 31 -0.03 16.54 -9.11
CA LEU A 31 -1.10 15.54 -8.97
C LEU A 31 -1.32 15.14 -7.51
N ASP A 32 -2.57 15.12 -7.08
CA ASP A 32 -2.97 14.52 -5.80
C ASP A 32 -3.09 13.00 -5.98
N ALA A 33 -2.27 12.26 -5.26
CA ALA A 33 -2.16 10.81 -5.33
C ALA A 33 -2.48 10.15 -3.98
N PHE A 34 -3.07 8.97 -4.06
CA PHE A 34 -3.31 8.07 -2.94
C PHE A 34 -2.49 6.79 -3.12
N TYR A 35 -1.82 6.36 -2.06
CA TYR A 35 -0.95 5.19 -2.01
C TYR A 35 -1.42 4.23 -0.93
N SER A 36 -1.28 2.94 -1.23
CA SER A 36 -1.46 1.83 -0.30
C SER A 36 -0.19 0.99 -0.35
N VAL A 37 0.51 0.87 0.78
CA VAL A 37 1.85 0.26 0.84
C VAL A 37 1.86 -0.80 1.92
N ALA A 38 2.20 -2.02 1.54
CA ALA A 38 2.44 -3.13 2.46
C ALA A 38 3.93 -3.47 2.50
N PHE A 39 4.44 -3.67 3.71
CA PHE A 39 5.76 -4.16 4.03
C PHE A 39 5.58 -5.57 4.55
N VAL A 40 6.09 -6.57 3.85
CA VAL A 40 5.80 -7.99 4.10
C VAL A 40 7.11 -8.68 4.47
N GLU A 41 7.08 -9.37 5.60
CA GLU A 41 8.19 -10.17 6.09
C GLU A 41 8.04 -11.60 5.52
N GLY A 42 8.85 -11.90 4.50
CA GLY A 42 9.05 -13.27 4.03
C GLY A 42 10.01 -14.03 4.94
N LYS A 43 10.30 -15.29 4.62
CA LYS A 43 11.13 -16.14 5.47
C LYS A 43 12.54 -15.59 5.67
N ASP A 44 13.17 -15.22 4.56
CA ASP A 44 14.54 -14.70 4.52
C ASP A 44 14.63 -13.40 3.71
N THR A 45 13.48 -12.89 3.25
CA THR A 45 13.39 -11.76 2.31
C THR A 45 12.35 -10.74 2.76
N TYR A 46 12.69 -9.46 2.65
CA TYR A 46 11.75 -8.37 2.81
C TYR A 46 11.12 -8.01 1.46
N TYR A 47 9.79 -7.89 1.45
CA TYR A 47 9.03 -7.45 0.28
C TYR A 47 8.29 -6.15 0.58
N GLN A 48 8.20 -5.28 -0.43
CA GLN A 48 7.35 -4.10 -0.41
C GLN A 48 6.42 -4.13 -1.62
N VAL A 49 5.12 -4.05 -1.36
CA VAL A 49 4.09 -3.93 -2.39
C VAL A 49 3.45 -2.55 -2.29
N MET A 50 3.54 -1.78 -3.37
CA MET A 50 2.95 -0.45 -3.47
C MET A 50 1.93 -0.43 -4.60
N ALA A 51 0.72 -0.01 -4.29
CA ALA A 51 -0.28 0.37 -5.28
C ALA A 51 -0.63 1.84 -5.08
N TRP A 52 -0.90 2.55 -6.18
CA TRP A 52 -1.31 3.96 -6.11
C TRP A 52 -2.34 4.31 -7.19
N THR A 53 -3.06 5.40 -6.97
CA THR A 53 -4.00 6.00 -7.92
C THR A 53 -4.12 7.51 -7.69
N LEU A 54 -4.85 8.22 -8.54
CA LEU A 54 -5.23 9.61 -8.27
C LEU A 54 -6.14 9.66 -7.03
N ALA A 55 -5.99 10.68 -6.20
CA ALA A 55 -6.75 10.80 -4.95
C ALA A 55 -8.27 10.76 -5.19
N ASN A 56 -8.75 11.39 -6.26
CA ASN A 56 -10.17 11.36 -6.64
C ASN A 56 -10.68 10.00 -7.13
N LYS A 57 -9.78 9.02 -7.30
CA LYS A 57 -10.08 7.64 -7.72
C LYS A 57 -9.83 6.62 -6.60
N GLU A 58 -9.48 7.07 -5.38
CA GLU A 58 -9.24 6.20 -4.22
C GLU A 58 -10.42 5.24 -3.98
N ALA A 59 -11.64 5.78 -3.86
CA ALA A 59 -12.84 4.98 -3.58
C ALA A 59 -13.10 3.92 -4.67
N GLN A 60 -12.83 4.25 -5.93
CA GLN A 60 -13.05 3.36 -7.07
C GLN A 60 -12.06 2.19 -7.09
N TYR A 61 -10.80 2.40 -6.68
CA TYR A 61 -9.75 1.39 -6.83
C TYR A 61 -9.28 0.75 -5.53
N THR A 62 -9.77 1.18 -4.36
CA THR A 62 -9.34 0.64 -3.06
C THR A 62 -9.41 -0.88 -3.02
N GLU A 63 -10.50 -1.49 -3.48
CA GLU A 63 -10.64 -2.95 -3.50
C GLU A 63 -9.60 -3.62 -4.41
N ARG A 64 -9.40 -3.08 -5.62
CA ARG A 64 -8.41 -3.60 -6.57
C ARG A 64 -6.98 -3.46 -6.04
N MET A 65 -6.67 -2.33 -5.41
CA MET A 65 -5.37 -2.08 -4.79
C MET A 65 -5.11 -3.06 -3.63
N ASN A 66 -6.14 -3.36 -2.82
CA ASN A 66 -6.03 -4.38 -1.78
C ASN A 66 -5.74 -5.77 -2.38
N LYS A 67 -6.38 -6.14 -3.50
CA LYS A 67 -6.10 -7.40 -4.21
C LYS A 67 -4.66 -7.48 -4.72
N ILE A 68 -4.10 -6.38 -5.23
CA ILE A 68 -2.69 -6.32 -5.65
C ILE A 68 -1.77 -6.58 -4.45
N ILE A 69 -2.00 -5.91 -3.33
CA ILE A 69 -1.22 -6.11 -2.09
C ILE A 69 -1.27 -7.58 -1.64
N HIS A 70 -2.46 -8.19 -1.65
CA HIS A 70 -2.65 -9.58 -1.20
C HIS A 70 -2.31 -10.63 -2.27
N SER A 71 -1.85 -10.23 -3.45
CA SER A 71 -1.41 -11.19 -4.48
C SER A 71 0.04 -11.64 -4.32
N LEU A 72 0.84 -10.96 -3.48
CA LEU A 72 2.21 -11.34 -3.22
C LEU A 72 2.27 -12.73 -2.59
N LYS A 73 3.03 -13.63 -3.20
CA LYS A 73 3.38 -14.93 -2.66
C LYS A 73 4.90 -15.06 -2.71
N GLU A 74 5.49 -15.50 -1.61
CA GLU A 74 6.87 -15.96 -1.61
C GLU A 74 6.97 -17.25 -2.46
N LEU A 75 8.10 -17.44 -3.15
CA LEU A 75 8.37 -18.57 -4.05
C LEU A 75 9.16 -19.67 -3.33
#